data_AF-S2LLI9-F1
#
_entry.id   AF-S2LLI9-F1
#
_cell.length_a   1.000
_cell.length_b   1.000
_cell.length_c   1.000
_cell.angle_alpha   90.00
_cell.angle_beta   90.00
_cell.angle_gamma   90.00
#
_symmetry.space_group_name_H-M   'P 1'
#
loop_
_entity.id
_entity.type
_entity.pdbx_description
1 polymer ?
#
loop_
_entity_poly.entity_id
_entity_poly.type
_entity_poly.pdbx_seq_one_letter_code
_entity_poly.pdbx_strand_id
1 'polypeptide(L)' 'QEEQRKLEEAQKQEEQRKLEEAQKQQESPSKSTINNSGASESFSNCTELRKKYPNGVPSSHPAYSAKLDRDKDGFACEKK' A
#
# COMPACT_ATOMS: atom_id res chain seq x y z
N GLN A 1 -6.77 38.26 -31.32
CA GLN A 1 -5.78 38.00 -30.25
C GLN A 1 -6.41 37.28 -29.06
N GLU A 2 -7.61 37.66 -28.61
CA GLU A 2 -8.29 37.00 -27.49
C GLU A 2 -8.66 35.53 -27.76
N GLU A 3 -9.10 35.22 -28.99
CA GLU A 3 -9.48 33.86 -29.40
C GLU A 3 -8.30 32.86 -29.39
N GLN A 4 -7.10 33.32 -29.75
CA GLN A 4 -5.88 32.49 -29.72
C GLN A 4 -5.45 32.14 -28.30
N ARG A 5 -5.61 33.09 -27.34
CA ARG A 5 -5.31 32.84 -25.92
C ARG A 5 -6.28 31.85 -25.29
N LYS A 6 -7.56 31.91 -25.66
CA LYS A 6 -8.57 30.94 -25.19
C LYS A 6 -8.29 29.53 -25.69
N LEU A 7 -7.83 29.38 -26.93
CA LEU A 7 -7.49 28.07 -27.49
C LEU A 7 -6.24 27.48 -26.83
N GLU A 8 -5.22 28.30 -26.57
CA GLU A 8 -3.99 27.89 -25.90
C GLU A 8 -4.23 27.55 -24.42
N GLU A 9 -5.07 28.31 -23.72
CA GLU A 9 -5.45 28.02 -22.33
C GLU A 9 -6.26 26.72 -22.21
N ALA A 10 -7.17 26.46 -23.15
CA ALA A 10 -7.92 25.20 -23.21
C ALA A 10 -7.00 24.00 -23.47
N GLN A 11 -6.03 24.13 -24.39
CA GLN A 11 -5.03 23.08 -24.65
C GLN A 11 -4.16 22.80 -23.43
N LYS A 12 -3.74 23.85 -22.70
CA LYS A 12 -2.91 23.72 -21.49
C LYS A 12 -3.67 23.05 -20.35
N GLN A 13 -4.99 23.28 -20.26
CA GLN A 13 -5.86 22.67 -19.26
C GLN A 13 -6.14 21.19 -19.55
N GLU A 14 -6.27 20.81 -20.83
CA GLU A 14 -6.40 19.41 -21.26
C GLU A 14 -5.11 18.61 -21.02
N GLU A 15 -3.95 19.20 -21.32
CA GLU A 15 -2.64 18.59 -21.10
C GLU A 15 -2.37 18.32 -19.61
N GLN A 16 -2.71 19.29 -18.73
CA GLN A 16 -2.60 19.10 -17.27
C GLN A 16 -3.51 17.97 -16.76
N ARG A 17 -4.75 17.88 -17.24
CA ARG A 17 -5.67 16.79 -16.86
C ARG A 17 -5.17 15.42 -17.32
N LYS A 18 -4.54 15.36 -18.50
CA LYS A 18 -3.98 14.11 -19.03
C LYS A 18 -2.75 13.63 -18.24
N LEU A 19 -1.92 14.56 -17.75
CA LEU A 19 -0.82 14.27 -16.82
C LEU A 19 -1.32 13.81 -15.45
N GLU A 20 -2.40 14.42 -14.94
CA GLU A 20 -2.99 14.03 -13.66
C GLU A 20 -3.71 12.66 -13.74
N GLU A 21 -4.37 12.36 -14.85
CA GLU A 21 -4.98 11.04 -15.10
C GLU A 21 -3.94 9.93 -15.26
N ALA A 22 -2.77 10.23 -15.84
CA ALA A 22 -1.64 9.31 -15.90
C ALA A 22 -1.04 9.02 -14.51
N GLN A 23 -1.00 10.01 -13.60
CA GLN A 23 -0.55 9.80 -12.23
C GLN A 23 -1.58 9.06 -11.37
N LYS A 24 -2.88 9.23 -11.61
CA LYS A 24 -3.95 8.59 -10.83
C LYS A 24 -4.09 7.08 -11.08
N GLN A 25 -3.44 6.55 -12.12
CA GLN A 25 -3.37 5.10 -12.40
C GLN A 25 -2.26 4.37 -11.62
N GLN A 26 -1.45 5.09 -10.82
CA GLN A 26 -0.44 4.49 -9.92
C GLN A 26 -0.82 4.51 -8.44
N GLU A 27 -2.08 4.80 -8.11
CA GLU A 27 -2.61 4.61 -6.76
C GLU A 27 -3.79 3.63 -6.78
N SER A 28 -3.47 2.39 -7.14
CA SER A 28 -4.23 1.21 -6.76
C SER A 28 -3.27 0.22 -6.09
N PRO A 29 -3.60 -0.37 -4.93
CA PRO A 29 -2.72 -1.25 -4.19
C PRO A 29 -2.75 -2.64 -4.84
N SER A 30 -2.23 -2.75 -6.06
CA SER A 30 -2.07 -4.01 -6.77
C SER A 30 -0.60 -4.25 -7.07
N LYS A 31 0.20 -4.36 -6.01
CA LYS A 31 1.45 -5.12 -6.10
C LYS A 31 1.10 -6.59 -6.04
N SER A 32 0.75 -7.10 -7.21
CA SER A 32 1.30 -8.33 -7.77
C SER A 32 1.27 -9.55 -6.86
N THR A 33 0.30 -10.42 -7.12
CA THR A 33 0.37 -11.87 -6.95
C THR A 33 1.67 -12.40 -7.58
N ILE A 34 2.75 -12.43 -6.80
CA ILE A 34 3.88 -13.32 -7.04
C ILE A 34 3.56 -14.60 -6.27
N ASN A 35 2.95 -15.57 -6.96
CA ASN A 35 2.96 -16.94 -6.48
C ASN A 35 4.40 -17.45 -6.57
N ASN A 36 5.15 -17.32 -5.49
CA ASN A 36 6.33 -18.12 -5.23
C ASN A 36 6.24 -18.62 -3.78
N SER A 37 5.73 -19.84 -3.62
CA SER A 37 6.00 -20.80 -2.54
C SER A 37 6.46 -20.22 -1.18
N GLY A 38 5.58 -19.46 -0.54
CA GLY A 38 5.83 -18.86 0.77
C GLY A 38 4.73 -17.86 1.09
N ALA A 39 3.48 -18.33 1.20
CA ALA A 39 2.33 -17.47 1.47
C ALA A 39 2.60 -16.64 2.73
N SER A 40 2.87 -15.35 2.56
CA SER A 40 2.96 -14.39 3.66
C SER A 40 1.59 -14.32 4.31
N GLU A 41 1.42 -15.02 5.43
CA GLU A 41 0.16 -15.07 6.17
C GLU A 41 -0.13 -13.70 6.75
N SER A 42 -0.92 -12.92 6.04
CA SER A 42 -1.35 -11.61 6.50
C SER A 42 -2.58 -11.76 7.38
N PHE A 43 -2.50 -11.27 8.61
CA PHE A 43 -3.61 -11.28 9.56
C PHE A 43 -4.28 -9.92 9.63
N SER A 44 -5.60 -9.89 9.79
CA SER A 44 -6.34 -8.63 9.90
C SER A 44 -6.09 -7.93 11.23
N ASN A 45 -5.82 -8.72 12.28
CA ASN A 45 -5.59 -8.23 13.64
C ASN A 45 -4.70 -9.20 14.43
N CYS A 46 -4.19 -8.74 15.57
CA CYS A 46 -3.36 -9.55 16.46
C CYS A 46 -4.08 -10.73 17.11
N THR A 47 -5.41 -10.71 17.22
CA THR A 47 -6.17 -11.82 17.78
C THR A 47 -6.11 -13.04 16.86
N GLU A 48 -6.24 -12.85 15.55
CA GLU A 48 -6.10 -13.92 14.56
C GLU A 48 -4.67 -14.44 14.50
N LEU A 49 -3.69 -13.53 14.49
CA LEU A 49 -2.28 -13.90 14.49
C LEU A 49 -1.94 -14.74 15.73
N ARG A 50 -2.38 -14.33 16.92
CA ARG A 50 -2.12 -15.05 18.18
C ARG A 50 -2.79 -16.41 18.30
N LYS A 51 -3.88 -16.67 17.56
CA LYS A 51 -4.45 -18.03 17.49
C LYS A 51 -3.46 -19.03 16.88
N LYS A 52 -2.58 -18.56 15.98
CA LYS A 52 -1.57 -19.37 15.31
C LYS A 52 -0.18 -19.23 15.95
N TYR A 53 0.16 -18.01 16.35
CA TYR A 53 1.44 -17.63 16.97
C TYR A 53 1.17 -16.92 18.30
N PRO A 54 0.92 -17.66 19.40
CA PRO A 54 0.48 -17.08 20.67
C PRO A 54 1.48 -16.12 21.31
N ASN A 55 2.75 -16.23 20.95
CA ASN A 55 3.81 -15.34 21.42
C ASN A 55 4.01 -14.13 20.50
N GLY A 56 3.33 -14.08 19.35
CA GLY A 56 3.54 -13.14 18.24
C GLY A 56 4.64 -13.60 17.27
N VAL A 57 5.05 -12.74 16.34
CA VAL A 57 6.03 -13.09 15.29
C VAL A 57 7.10 -12.01 15.10
N PRO A 58 8.38 -12.38 14.94
CA PRO A 58 9.46 -11.43 14.67
C PRO A 58 9.41 -10.89 13.24
N SER A 59 10.10 -9.79 12.99
CA SER A 59 10.17 -9.09 11.68
C SER A 59 10.69 -9.93 10.51
N SER A 60 11.44 -11.00 10.80
CA SER A 60 11.89 -11.99 9.82
C SER A 60 10.82 -13.01 9.40
N HIS A 61 9.68 -13.06 10.11
CA HIS A 61 8.63 -14.04 9.88
C HIS A 61 7.72 -13.60 8.72
N PRO A 62 7.28 -14.51 7.83
CA PRO A 62 6.40 -14.15 6.70
C PRO A 62 5.02 -13.63 7.11
N ALA A 63 4.61 -13.89 8.35
CA ALA A 63 3.40 -13.35 8.95
C ALA A 63 3.57 -11.98 9.63
N TYR A 64 4.78 -11.44 9.65
CA TYR A 64 5.04 -10.14 10.23
C TYR A 64 4.37 -9.04 9.43
N SER A 65 3.77 -8.11 10.15
CA SER A 65 3.20 -6.90 9.57
C SER A 65 3.50 -5.73 10.49
N ALA A 66 4.16 -4.70 9.95
CA ALA A 66 4.47 -3.48 10.68
C ALA A 66 3.22 -2.71 11.16
N LYS A 67 2.03 -3.03 10.61
CA LYS A 67 0.74 -2.50 11.09
C LYS A 67 0.29 -3.15 12.39
N LEU A 68 0.78 -4.36 12.67
CA LEU A 68 0.47 -5.16 13.86
C LEU A 68 1.56 -5.06 14.95
N ASP A 69 2.66 -4.40 14.62
CA ASP A 69 3.76 -4.07 15.51
C ASP A 69 3.54 -2.64 16.05
N ARG A 70 2.96 -2.56 17.25
CA ARG A 70 2.45 -1.29 17.81
C ARG A 70 3.57 -0.33 18.18
N ASP A 71 4.64 -0.87 18.74
CA ASP A 71 5.80 -0.15 19.24
C ASP A 71 7.02 -0.22 18.32
N LYS A 72 6.92 -0.96 17.21
CA LYS A 72 7.90 -1.01 16.13
C LYS A 72 9.25 -1.50 16.61
N ASP A 73 9.23 -2.45 17.54
CA ASP A 73 10.41 -3.14 18.05
C ASP A 73 10.85 -4.28 17.11
N GLY A 74 10.09 -4.52 16.03
CA GLY A 74 10.32 -5.59 15.10
C GLY A 74 9.63 -6.89 15.52
N PHE A 75 8.65 -6.83 16.43
CA PHE A 75 7.89 -7.97 16.88
C PHE A 75 6.38 -7.72 16.81
N ALA A 76 5.71 -8.33 15.84
CA ALA A 76 4.28 -8.17 15.67
C ALA A 76 3.49 -8.95 16.73
N CYS A 77 2.53 -8.27 17.36
CA CYS A 77 1.57 -8.85 18.30
C CYS A 77 2.18 -9.58 19.50
N GLU A 78 3.34 -9.12 20.01
CA GLU A 78 3.94 -9.63 21.25
C GLU A 78 2.94 -9.69 22.41
N LYS A 79 3.16 -10.64 23.32
CA LYS A 79 2.37 -10.82 24.53
C LYS A 79 3.10 -10.11 25.68
N LYS A 80 2.81 -8.84 25.89
CA LYS A 80 3.13 -8.14 27.15
C LYS A 80 2.19 -8.58 28.26
#